data_AF-A0A3C0FPD4-F1
#
_entry.id   AF-A0A3C0FPD4-F1
#
_cell.length_a   1.000
_cell.length_b   1.000
_cell.length_c   1.000
_cell.angle_alpha   90.00
_cell.angle_beta   90.00
_cell.angle_gamma   90.00
#
_symmetry.space_group_name_H-M   'P 1'
#
loop_
_entity.id
_entity.type
_entity.pdbx_description
1 polymer ?
#
loop_
_entity_poly.entity_id
_entity_poly.type
_entity_poly.pdbx_seq_one_letter_code
_entity_poly.pdbx_strand_id
1 'polypeptide(L)'
;MLELVSPDNGLPQTLDERISIFQAKARALSRLRRWNGASDVTVAQHLVDACDHASPEVKCYILLHDIEEDQTGDLITPIKDRMRDLGIWDAFEHHIVSPIRQRYTEAAGLIWPWPVHVLYEITRIDQRLKATEYRDTVDQSIVANPALPPFITPYPEYMLPWSPQKAETQFMDRAIRYLPALGGGNG
;
A
#
# COMPACT_ATOMS: atom_id res chain seq x y z
N MET A 1 -0.27 -17.68 36.03
CA MET A 1 -1.24 -18.17 35.01
C MET A 1 -1.81 -16.92 34.37
N LEU A 2 -1.17 -16.43 33.32
CA LEU A 2 -1.71 -15.33 32.52
C LEU A 2 -2.87 -15.94 31.72
N GLU A 3 -4.08 -15.50 32.03
CA GLU A 3 -5.26 -15.86 31.24
C GLU A 3 -5.02 -15.42 29.80
N LEU A 4 -4.89 -16.41 28.92
CA LEU A 4 -5.00 -16.23 27.49
C LEU A 4 -6.42 -15.75 27.21
N VAL A 5 -6.58 -14.44 27.09
CA VAL A 5 -7.76 -13.81 26.50
C VAL A 5 -8.00 -14.51 25.17
N SER A 6 -9.17 -15.14 25.01
CA SER A 6 -9.60 -15.74 23.74
C SER A 6 -9.37 -14.75 22.58
N PRO A 7 -8.85 -15.19 21.43
CA PRO A 7 -8.77 -14.35 20.26
C PRO A 7 -10.19 -14.26 19.68
N ASP A 8 -11.02 -13.40 20.24
CA ASP A 8 -11.90 -12.67 19.35
C ASP A 8 -10.94 -11.90 18.45
N ASN A 9 -10.87 -12.23 17.15
CA ASN A 9 -9.74 -11.91 16.25
C ASN A 9 -9.49 -10.39 16.04
N GLY A 10 -10.11 -9.53 16.84
CA GLY A 10 -9.94 -8.08 16.82
C GLY A 10 -10.33 -7.46 15.48
N LEU A 11 -10.98 -8.23 14.60
CA LEU A 11 -11.48 -7.78 13.32
C LEU A 11 -12.77 -6.99 13.56
N PRO A 12 -12.98 -5.90 12.81
CA PRO A 12 -14.22 -5.14 12.88
C PRO A 12 -15.43 -6.02 12.50
N GLN A 13 -16.48 -5.98 13.32
CA GLN A 13 -17.66 -6.84 13.20
C GLN A 13 -18.78 -6.16 12.40
N THR A 14 -18.81 -4.83 12.42
CA THR A 14 -19.83 -4.03 11.71
C THR A 14 -19.23 -3.32 10.49
N LEU A 15 -20.10 -2.92 9.55
CA LEU A 15 -19.71 -2.09 8.41
C LEU A 15 -19.11 -0.75 8.88
N ASP A 16 -19.70 -0.12 9.89
CA ASP A 16 -19.22 1.17 10.42
C ASP A 16 -17.82 1.06 11.03
N GLU A 17 -17.55 -0.02 11.77
CA GLU A 17 -16.20 -0.30 12.29
C GLU A 17 -15.20 -0.53 11.15
N ARG A 18 -15.59 -1.26 10.10
CA ARG A 18 -14.75 -1.48 8.91
C ARG A 18 -14.43 -0.16 8.21
N ILE A 19 -15.45 0.66 7.96
CA ILE A 19 -15.28 2.00 7.38
C ILE A 19 -14.33 2.83 8.25
N SER A 20 -14.51 2.82 9.57
CA SER A 20 -13.70 3.60 10.50
C SER A 20 -12.21 3.22 10.45
N ILE A 21 -11.87 1.92 10.43
CA ILE A 21 -10.46 1.51 10.36
C ILE A 21 -9.80 1.87 9.04
N PHE A 22 -10.54 1.84 7.91
CA PHE A 22 -10.01 2.24 6.61
C PHE A 22 -9.92 3.77 6.48
N GLN A 23 -10.83 4.51 7.10
CA GLN A 23 -10.70 5.98 7.22
C GLN A 23 -9.45 6.37 8.00
N ALA A 24 -9.13 5.66 9.08
CA ALA A 24 -7.90 5.90 9.83
C ALA A 24 -6.65 5.66 8.96
N LYS A 25 -6.64 4.56 8.18
CA LYS A 25 -5.57 4.28 7.21
C LYS A 25 -5.47 5.35 6.13
N ALA A 26 -6.58 5.71 5.51
CA ALA A 26 -6.64 6.76 4.49
C ALA A 26 -6.04 8.08 5.01
N ARG A 27 -6.38 8.45 6.25
CA ARG A 27 -5.88 9.66 6.90
C ARG A 27 -4.38 9.59 7.19
N ALA A 28 -3.87 8.46 7.65
CA ALA A 28 -2.44 8.30 7.93
C ALA A 28 -1.63 8.28 6.63
N LEU A 29 -1.99 7.42 5.67
CA LEU A 29 -1.27 7.22 4.42
C LEU A 29 -1.32 8.43 3.49
N SER A 30 -2.37 9.27 3.58
CA SER A 30 -2.45 10.53 2.81
C SER A 30 -1.51 11.62 3.30
N ARG A 31 -0.87 11.43 4.46
CA ARG A 31 0.12 12.36 5.02
C ARG A 31 1.55 11.81 4.93
N LEU A 32 1.69 10.52 4.62
CA LEU A 32 2.96 9.86 4.47
C LEU A 32 3.48 10.09 3.05
N ARG A 33 4.50 10.95 2.92
CA ARG A 33 5.16 11.25 1.65
C ARG A 33 6.11 10.13 1.27
N ARG A 34 6.13 9.79 -0.01
CA ARG A 34 7.02 8.78 -0.57
C ARG A 34 8.43 9.32 -0.81
N TRP A 35 9.37 8.42 -1.08
CA TRP A 35 10.76 8.76 -1.40
C TRP A 35 11.45 9.52 -0.27
N ASN A 36 11.19 9.14 0.98
CA ASN A 36 11.65 9.86 2.18
C ASN A 36 11.31 11.37 2.15
N GLY A 37 10.18 11.74 1.54
CA GLY A 37 9.76 13.13 1.40
C GLY A 37 10.32 13.87 0.18
N ALA A 38 11.18 13.24 -0.64
CA ALA A 38 11.68 13.84 -1.88
C ALA A 38 10.62 13.89 -3.00
N SER A 39 9.45 13.27 -2.79
CA SER A 39 8.26 13.38 -3.62
C SER A 39 7.10 13.95 -2.80
N ASP A 40 6.25 14.79 -3.42
CA ASP A 40 4.98 15.22 -2.83
C ASP A 40 3.89 14.12 -2.93
N VAL A 41 4.13 13.07 -3.73
CA VAL A 41 3.21 11.91 -3.82
C VAL A 41 3.16 11.21 -2.48
N THR A 42 1.95 10.91 -2.03
CA THR A 42 1.68 10.23 -0.76
C THR A 42 1.47 8.74 -1.00
N VAL A 43 1.63 7.92 0.04
CA VAL A 43 1.35 6.48 -0.04
C VAL A 43 -0.10 6.24 -0.44
N ALA A 44 -1.06 7.02 0.08
CA ALA A 44 -2.46 6.91 -0.33
C ALA A 44 -2.66 7.19 -1.83
N GLN A 45 -2.00 8.21 -2.40
CA GLN A 45 -2.07 8.46 -3.84
C GLN A 45 -1.47 7.29 -4.63
N HIS A 46 -0.29 6.81 -4.23
CA HIS A 46 0.36 5.66 -4.88
C HIS A 46 -0.58 4.44 -4.92
N LEU A 47 -1.24 4.13 -3.81
CA LEU A 47 -2.20 3.03 -3.73
C LEU A 47 -3.42 3.23 -4.63
N VAL A 48 -3.91 4.47 -4.77
CA VAL A 48 -5.02 4.78 -5.68
C VAL A 48 -4.59 4.65 -7.14
N ASP A 49 -3.44 5.23 -7.53
CA ASP A 49 -2.92 5.14 -8.89
C ASP A 49 -2.62 3.66 -9.25
N ALA A 50 -2.11 2.87 -8.29
CA ALA A 50 -1.89 1.44 -8.46
C ALA A 50 -3.22 0.68 -8.67
N CYS A 51 -4.23 0.99 -7.86
CA CYS A 51 -5.57 0.45 -8.01
C CYS A 51 -6.17 0.77 -9.38
N ASP A 52 -6.00 1.99 -9.88
CA ASP A 52 -6.55 2.42 -11.16
C ASP A 52 -5.89 1.67 -12.35
N HIS A 53 -4.61 1.32 -12.26
CA HIS A 53 -3.89 0.53 -13.28
C HIS A 53 -4.07 -1.00 -13.19
N ALA A 54 -4.63 -1.50 -12.09
CA ALA A 54 -4.81 -2.94 -11.88
C ALA A 54 -6.02 -3.54 -12.62
N SER A 55 -5.88 -4.81 -13.00
CA SER A 55 -7.00 -5.64 -13.44
C SER A 55 -8.10 -5.73 -12.37
N PRO A 56 -9.38 -5.97 -12.74
CA PRO A 56 -10.51 -5.94 -11.80
C PRO A 56 -10.30 -6.80 -10.55
N GLU A 57 -9.72 -8.00 -10.70
CA GLU A 57 -9.48 -8.93 -9.59
C GLU A 57 -8.37 -8.47 -8.63
N VAL A 58 -7.45 -7.61 -9.10
CA VAL A 58 -6.30 -7.11 -8.34
C VAL A 58 -6.60 -5.79 -7.64
N LYS A 59 -7.61 -5.03 -8.08
CA LYS A 59 -7.93 -3.69 -7.54
C LYS A 59 -8.10 -3.67 -6.01
N CYS A 60 -8.75 -4.68 -5.45
CA CYS A 60 -9.00 -4.77 -4.01
C CYS A 60 -7.72 -5.11 -3.22
N TYR A 61 -6.85 -5.97 -3.75
CA TYR A 61 -5.60 -6.37 -3.11
C TYR A 61 -4.54 -5.27 -3.21
N ILE A 62 -4.36 -4.67 -4.39
CA ILE A 62 -3.31 -3.66 -4.60
C ILE A 62 -3.53 -2.39 -3.77
N LEU A 63 -4.78 -2.05 -3.46
CA LEU A 63 -5.10 -0.94 -2.57
C LEU A 63 -4.58 -1.16 -1.14
N LEU A 64 -4.25 -2.40 -0.77
CA LEU A 64 -3.77 -2.79 0.56
C LEU A 64 -2.27 -3.12 0.60
N HIS A 65 -1.54 -3.03 -0.52
CA HIS A 65 -0.18 -3.58 -0.61
C HIS A 65 0.86 -2.84 0.24
N ASP A 66 0.63 -1.57 0.56
CA ASP A 66 1.46 -0.77 1.48
C ASP A 66 0.63 -0.28 2.68
N ILE A 67 -0.43 -1.01 3.06
CA ILE A 67 -1.36 -0.61 4.14
C ILE A 67 -0.67 -0.52 5.51
N GLU A 68 0.46 -1.20 5.69
CA GLU A 68 1.27 -1.20 6.91
C GLU A 68 2.19 0.01 7.06
N GLU A 69 2.37 0.82 6.01
CA GLU A 69 3.33 1.92 6.00
C GLU A 69 2.92 3.07 6.95
N ASP A 70 1.65 3.15 7.36
CA ASP A 70 1.23 4.06 8.44
C ASP A 70 1.91 3.75 9.78
N GLN A 71 2.34 2.51 10.00
CA GLN A 71 3.00 2.05 11.22
C GLN A 71 4.51 1.83 11.03
N THR A 72 4.90 1.39 9.83
CA THR A 72 6.31 1.05 9.53
C THR A 72 7.08 2.18 8.85
N GLY A 73 6.38 3.17 8.29
CA GLY A 73 6.93 4.18 7.40
C GLY A 73 7.16 3.66 5.97
N ASP A 74 7.30 4.58 5.00
CA ASP A 74 7.73 4.25 3.63
C ASP A 74 9.23 3.90 3.64
N LEU A 75 9.53 2.61 3.81
CA LEU A 75 10.90 2.12 3.77
C LEU A 75 11.38 2.05 2.31
N ILE A 76 12.22 3.01 1.90
CA ILE A 76 12.78 3.04 0.55
C ILE A 76 13.59 1.78 0.24
N THR A 77 13.62 1.40 -1.04
CA THR A 77 14.24 0.15 -1.53
C THR A 77 15.69 -0.08 -1.04
N PRO A 78 16.59 0.91 -1.00
CA PRO A 78 17.94 0.70 -0.47
C PRO A 78 17.97 0.24 1.00
N ILE A 79 17.02 0.68 1.83
CA ILE A 79 16.90 0.21 3.22
C ILE A 79 16.42 -1.25 3.23
N LYS A 80 15.38 -1.56 2.45
CA LYS A 80 14.85 -2.93 2.31
C LYS A 80 15.93 -3.90 1.84
N ASP A 81 16.74 -3.53 0.84
CA ASP A 81 17.85 -4.33 0.33
C ASP A 81 18.93 -4.54 1.39
N ARG A 82 19.29 -3.48 2.13
CA ARG A 82 20.28 -3.61 3.20
C ARG A 82 19.79 -4.50 4.34
N MET A 83 18.50 -4.47 4.67
CA MET A 83 17.91 -5.38 5.65
C MET A 83 17.96 -6.85 5.18
N ARG A 84 17.83 -7.11 3.88
CA ARG A 84 17.99 -8.45 3.30
C ARG A 84 19.43 -8.93 3.40
N ASP A 85 20.40 -8.09 3.03
CA ASP A 85 21.83 -8.40 3.17
C ASP A 85 22.21 -8.77 4.60
N LEU A 86 21.57 -8.13 5.58
CA LEU A 86 21.80 -8.35 7.01
C LEU A 86 20.97 -9.51 7.59
N GLY A 87 20.10 -10.16 6.80
CA GLY A 87 19.23 -11.25 7.25
C GLY A 87 18.12 -10.82 8.21
N ILE A 88 17.79 -9.53 8.25
CA ILE A 88 16.78 -8.95 9.16
C ILE A 88 15.40 -8.87 8.48
N TRP A 89 15.39 -8.78 7.14
CA TRP A 89 14.17 -8.57 6.36
C TRP A 89 13.10 -9.64 6.64
N ASP A 90 13.47 -10.93 6.65
CA ASP A 90 12.50 -12.01 6.84
C ASP A 90 11.81 -11.94 8.20
N ALA A 91 12.56 -11.61 9.25
CA ALA A 91 11.99 -11.43 10.59
C ALA A 91 11.10 -10.19 10.67
N PHE A 92 11.51 -9.08 10.05
CA PHE A 92 10.71 -7.86 9.96
C PHE A 92 9.40 -8.11 9.20
N GLU A 93 9.47 -8.78 8.06
CA GLU A 93 8.31 -9.12 7.25
C GLU A 93 7.37 -10.08 7.99
N HIS A 94 7.90 -11.10 8.65
CA HIS A 94 7.10 -12.10 9.36
C HIS A 94 6.44 -11.55 10.63
N HIS A 95 7.17 -10.77 11.43
CA HIS A 95 6.70 -10.32 12.74
C HIS A 95 5.98 -8.97 12.72
N ILE A 96 6.19 -8.13 11.70
CA ILE A 96 5.64 -6.76 11.65
C ILE A 96 4.73 -6.57 10.44
N VAL A 97 5.24 -6.76 9.22
CA VAL A 97 4.49 -6.45 7.99
C VAL A 97 3.32 -7.41 7.78
N SER A 98 3.59 -8.72 7.79
CA SER A 98 2.62 -9.76 7.46
C SER A 98 1.39 -9.75 8.37
N PRO A 99 1.51 -9.62 9.72
CA PRO A 99 0.34 -9.56 10.59
C PRO A 99 -0.55 -8.35 10.32
N ILE A 100 0.02 -7.19 9.98
CA ILE A 100 -0.74 -5.99 9.64
C ILE A 100 -1.47 -6.20 8.31
N ARG A 101 -0.75 -6.64 7.25
CA ARG A 101 -1.35 -6.90 5.94
C ARG A 101 -2.43 -7.98 6.01
N GLN A 102 -2.20 -9.06 6.76
CA GLN A 102 -3.20 -10.10 7.00
C GLN A 102 -4.47 -9.52 7.64
N ARG A 103 -4.33 -8.79 8.75
CA ARG A 103 -5.46 -8.18 9.46
C ARG A 103 -6.32 -7.30 8.55
N TYR A 104 -5.68 -6.44 7.76
CA TYR A 104 -6.42 -5.53 6.86
C TYR A 104 -6.99 -6.24 5.63
N THR A 105 -6.34 -7.30 5.14
CA THR A 105 -6.87 -8.17 4.09
C THR A 105 -8.15 -8.85 4.54
N GLU A 106 -8.13 -9.48 5.72
CA GLU A 106 -9.29 -10.15 6.30
C GLU A 106 -10.40 -9.14 6.65
N ALA A 107 -10.03 -7.96 7.16
CA ALA A 107 -10.99 -6.87 7.42
C ALA A 107 -11.60 -6.29 6.14
N ALA A 108 -10.93 -6.39 4.99
CA ALA A 108 -11.48 -6.06 3.68
C ALA A 108 -12.39 -7.15 3.11
N GLY A 109 -12.47 -8.33 3.74
CA GLY A 109 -13.22 -9.49 3.21
C GLY A 109 -12.48 -10.21 2.09
N LEU A 110 -11.15 -10.12 2.05
CA LEU A 110 -10.29 -10.78 1.09
C LEU A 110 -9.61 -12.01 1.70
N ILE A 111 -9.08 -12.87 0.83
CA ILE A 111 -8.38 -14.10 1.25
C ILE A 111 -6.91 -13.78 1.55
N TRP A 112 -6.42 -14.28 2.67
CA TRP A 112 -5.00 -14.31 3.02
C TRP A 112 -4.51 -15.77 3.11
N PRO A 113 -3.29 -16.11 2.62
CA PRO A 113 -2.37 -15.27 1.85
C PRO A 113 -2.91 -14.91 0.47
N TRP A 114 -2.39 -13.83 -0.12
CA TRP A 114 -2.85 -13.37 -1.44
C TRP A 114 -2.50 -14.37 -2.54
N PRO A 115 -3.36 -14.52 -3.57
CA PRO A 115 -3.06 -15.38 -4.70
C PRO A 115 -1.76 -14.97 -5.43
N VAL A 116 -0.99 -15.95 -5.90
CA VAL A 116 0.33 -15.70 -6.54
C VAL A 116 0.21 -14.79 -7.78
N HIS A 117 -0.83 -14.95 -8.59
CA HIS A 117 -1.05 -14.11 -9.77
C HIS A 117 -1.33 -12.65 -9.41
N VAL A 118 -2.05 -12.40 -8.31
CA VAL A 118 -2.29 -11.07 -7.75
C VAL A 118 -0.97 -10.43 -7.35
N LEU A 119 -0.12 -11.14 -6.60
CA LEU A 119 1.19 -10.65 -6.16
C LEU A 119 2.10 -10.27 -7.34
N TYR A 120 2.07 -11.05 -8.42
CA TYR A 120 2.83 -10.76 -9.64
C TYR A 120 2.38 -9.43 -10.28
N GLU A 121 1.07 -9.23 -10.43
CA GLU A 121 0.54 -8.00 -11.01
C GLU A 121 0.82 -6.78 -10.13
N ILE A 122 0.63 -6.89 -8.81
CA ILE A 122 0.98 -5.84 -7.83
C ILE A 122 2.43 -5.42 -7.99
N THR A 123 3.36 -6.38 -7.99
CA THR A 123 4.80 -6.11 -8.13
C THR A 123 5.10 -5.35 -9.43
N ARG A 124 4.49 -5.77 -10.54
CA ARG A 124 4.67 -5.12 -11.85
C ARG A 124 4.15 -3.68 -11.85
N ILE A 125 2.99 -3.43 -11.24
CA ILE A 125 2.37 -2.10 -11.20
C ILE A 125 3.15 -1.17 -10.27
N ASP A 126 3.50 -1.61 -9.05
CA ASP A 126 4.28 -0.80 -8.09
C ASP A 126 5.63 -0.38 -8.71
N GLN A 127 6.39 -1.33 -9.29
CA GLN A 127 7.66 -1.01 -9.94
C GLN A 127 7.51 0.04 -11.04
N ARG A 128 6.44 -0.07 -11.85
CA ARG A 128 6.16 0.88 -12.92
C ARG A 128 5.74 2.25 -12.40
N LEU A 129 4.95 2.31 -11.33
CA LEU A 129 4.60 3.57 -10.66
C LEU A 129 5.79 4.24 -10.01
N LYS A 130 6.69 3.48 -9.37
CA LYS A 130 7.95 4.04 -8.85
C LYS A 130 8.78 4.70 -9.96
N ALA A 131 8.83 4.10 -11.15
CA ALA A 131 9.49 4.73 -12.29
C ALA A 131 8.77 6.02 -12.74
N THR A 132 7.43 6.04 -12.73
CA THR A 132 6.63 7.24 -13.05
C THR A 132 6.84 8.35 -12.02
N GLU A 133 6.74 8.05 -10.73
CA GLU A 133 6.99 8.99 -9.63
C GLU A 133 8.39 9.59 -9.72
N TYR A 134 9.40 8.75 -9.95
CA TYR A 134 10.77 9.22 -10.09
C TYR A 134 10.96 10.19 -11.26
N ARG A 135 10.29 9.92 -12.39
CA ARG A 135 10.33 10.79 -13.57
C ARG A 135 9.65 12.14 -13.30
N ASP A 136 8.49 12.13 -12.64
CA ASP A 136 7.58 13.28 -12.64
C ASP A 136 7.63 14.13 -11.38
N THR A 137 7.85 13.51 -10.23
CA THR A 137 7.56 14.13 -8.92
C THR A 137 8.74 14.12 -7.95
N VAL A 138 9.81 13.38 -8.25
CA VAL A 138 11.01 13.33 -7.41
C VAL A 138 12.03 14.38 -7.86
N ASP A 139 12.57 15.13 -6.90
CA ASP A 139 13.75 15.96 -7.15
C ASP A 139 14.99 15.09 -7.36
N GLN A 140 15.39 14.94 -8.62
CA GLN A 140 16.53 14.09 -9.02
C GLN A 140 17.88 14.68 -8.57
N SER A 141 17.94 15.95 -8.19
CA SER A 141 19.15 16.52 -7.55
C SER A 141 19.35 16.00 -6.13
N ILE A 142 18.27 15.58 -5.46
CA ILE A 142 18.28 14.97 -4.13
C ILE A 142 18.41 13.45 -4.25
N VAL A 143 17.71 12.83 -5.22
CA VAL A 143 17.71 11.37 -5.43
C VAL A 143 18.35 11.05 -6.79
N ALA A 144 19.70 11.03 -6.82
CA ALA A 144 20.43 10.85 -8.07
C ALA A 144 20.48 9.39 -8.58
N ASN A 145 20.40 8.40 -7.68
CA ASN A 145 20.54 6.98 -8.01
C ASN A 145 19.39 6.19 -7.38
N PRO A 146 18.17 6.23 -7.97
CA PRO A 146 17.05 5.50 -7.42
C PRO A 146 17.30 3.99 -7.62
N ALA A 147 16.96 3.19 -6.62
CA ALA A 147 16.97 1.73 -6.75
C ALA A 147 15.72 1.28 -7.55
N LEU A 148 15.73 1.56 -8.85
CA LEU A 148 14.73 1.13 -9.81
C LEU A 148 15.26 -0.07 -10.62
N PRO A 149 14.42 -1.07 -10.94
CA PRO A 149 14.86 -2.16 -11.81
C PRO A 149 15.26 -1.63 -13.19
N PRO A 150 16.35 -2.13 -13.79
CA PRO A 150 16.71 -1.75 -15.14
C PRO A 150 15.58 -2.17 -16.09
N PHE A 151 15.26 -1.33 -17.08
CA PHE A 151 14.25 -1.59 -18.13
C PHE A 151 12.77 -1.42 -17.74
N ILE A 152 12.44 -0.86 -16.57
CA ILE A 152 11.04 -0.47 -16.28
C ILE A 152 10.72 0.86 -16.93
N THR A 153 9.81 0.84 -17.91
CA THR A 153 9.31 2.06 -18.57
C THR A 153 8.14 2.65 -17.77
N PRO A 154 8.18 3.94 -17.40
CA PRO A 154 7.09 4.59 -16.67
C PRO A 154 5.76 4.57 -17.46
N TYR A 155 4.66 4.86 -16.78
CA TYR A 155 3.39 5.13 -17.45
C TYR A 155 3.50 6.40 -18.33
N PRO A 156 2.86 6.44 -19.51
CA PRO A 156 2.98 7.58 -20.42
C PRO A 156 2.32 8.85 -19.85
N GLU A 157 1.30 8.71 -19.00
CA GLU A 157 0.64 9.81 -18.33
C GLU A 157 1.59 10.49 -17.33
N TYR A 158 1.51 11.82 -17.25
CA TYR A 158 2.27 12.60 -16.27
C TYR A 158 1.56 12.58 -14.91
N MET A 159 2.30 12.26 -13.85
CA MET A 159 1.79 12.20 -12.49
C MET A 159 1.91 13.56 -11.80
N LEU A 160 0.78 14.09 -11.34
CA LEU A 160 0.74 15.27 -10.48
C LEU A 160 0.46 14.85 -9.02
N PRO A 161 1.27 15.32 -8.05
CA PRO A 161 0.99 15.09 -6.65
C PRO A 161 -0.36 15.67 -6.23
N TRP A 162 -1.10 14.92 -5.43
CA TRP A 162 -2.35 15.36 -4.82
C TRP A 162 -2.10 16.02 -3.47
N SER A 163 -3.02 16.92 -3.08
CA SER A 163 -3.09 17.33 -1.68
C SER A 163 -3.44 16.12 -0.79
N PRO A 164 -3.00 16.10 0.48
CA PRO A 164 -3.38 15.05 1.44
C PRO A 164 -4.90 14.82 1.52
N GLN A 165 -5.71 15.88 1.47
CA GLN A 165 -7.17 15.78 1.54
C GLN A 165 -7.75 15.07 0.31
N LYS A 166 -7.19 15.34 -0.89
CA LYS A 166 -7.59 14.65 -2.11
C LYS A 166 -7.17 13.19 -2.07
N ALA A 167 -5.94 12.89 -1.63
CA ALA A 167 -5.47 11.50 -1.52
C ALA A 167 -6.29 10.68 -0.51
N GLU A 168 -6.61 11.24 0.66
CA GLU A 168 -7.51 10.61 1.64
C GLU A 168 -8.90 10.30 1.05
N THR A 169 -9.48 11.27 0.34
CA THR A 169 -10.81 11.14 -0.27
C THR A 169 -10.81 10.09 -1.39
N GLN A 170 -9.81 10.12 -2.27
CA GLN A 170 -9.72 9.18 -3.39
C GLN A 170 -9.40 7.76 -2.92
N PHE A 171 -8.57 7.60 -1.89
CA PHE A 171 -8.34 6.30 -1.27
C PHE A 171 -9.63 5.70 -0.73
N MET A 172 -10.43 6.48 0.01
CA MET A 172 -11.70 6.00 0.53
C MET A 172 -12.73 5.70 -0.56
N ASP A 173 -12.76 6.47 -1.66
CA ASP A 173 -13.60 6.17 -2.82
C ASP A 173 -13.25 4.79 -3.43
N ARG A 174 -11.96 4.50 -3.66
CA ARG A 174 -11.50 3.19 -4.14
C ARG A 174 -11.78 2.09 -3.13
N ALA A 175 -11.59 2.36 -1.83
CA ALA A 175 -11.85 1.39 -0.77
C ALA A 175 -13.32 0.96 -0.74
N ILE A 176 -14.25 1.92 -0.76
CA ILE A 176 -15.69 1.65 -0.79
C ILE A 176 -16.08 0.92 -2.08
N ARG A 177 -15.49 1.29 -3.22
CA ARG A 177 -15.83 0.70 -4.52
C ARG A 177 -15.35 -0.75 -4.65
N TYR A 178 -14.15 -1.07 -4.15
CA TYR A 178 -13.48 -2.33 -4.48
C TYR A 178 -13.29 -3.28 -3.30
N LEU A 179 -13.32 -2.83 -2.03
CA LEU A 179 -13.16 -3.74 -0.90
C LEU A 179 -14.49 -4.46 -0.59
N PRO A 180 -14.54 -5.81 -0.66
CA PRO A 180 -15.77 -6.57 -0.47
C PRO A 180 -16.53 -6.24 0.81
N ALA A 181 -15.81 -6.12 1.92
CA ALA A 181 -16.43 -5.90 3.22
C ALA A 181 -16.92 -4.46 3.45
N LEU A 182 -16.67 -3.53 2.51
CA LEU A 182 -17.23 -2.18 2.52
C LEU A 182 -18.45 -2.04 1.58
N GLY A 183 -18.93 -3.14 0.99
CA GLY A 183 -19.98 -3.14 -0.02
C GLY A 183 -19.47 -3.02 -1.45
N GLY A 184 -18.14 -3.02 -1.64
CA GLY A 184 -17.51 -3.14 -2.94
C GLY A 184 -17.61 -4.55 -3.51
N GLY A 185 -17.34 -4.68 -4.80
CA GLY A 185 -17.31 -5.96 -5.51
C GLY A 185 -16.65 -5.73 -6.86
N ASN A 186 -15.98 -6.75 -7.39
CA ASN A 186 -15.32 -6.66 -8.69
C ASN A 186 -16.32 -6.10 -9.71
N GLY A 187 -15.94 -5.00 -10.38
CA GLY A 187 -16.67 -4.53 -11.55
C GLY A 187 -16.78 -5.63 -12.60
#